data_AF-A0A656JN46-F1
#
_entry.id   AF-A0A656JN46-F1
#
_cell.length_a   1.000
_cell.length_b   1.000
_cell.length_c   1.000
_cell.angle_alpha   90.00
_cell.angle_beta   90.00
_cell.angle_gamma   90.00
#
_symmetry.space_group_name_H-M   'P 1'
#
loop_
_entity.id
_entity.type
_entity.pdbx_description
1 polymer ?
#
loop_
_entity_poly.entity_id
_entity_poly.type
_entity_poly.pdbx_seq_one_letter_code
_entity_poly.pdbx_strand_id
1 'polypeptide(L)' 'QREASRGKQGGRTLEIQRLIGRSLRAALDMSKLGDVTLYVDCDVIQADGGTRTASITGAMVALADALKVIK' A
#
# COMPACT_ATOMS: atom_id res chain seq x y z
N GLN A 1 -4.48 5.56 16.29
CA GLN A 1 -4.19 4.14 16.57
C GLN A 1 -4.84 3.30 15.47
N ARG A 2 -4.12 2.36 14.83
CA ARG A 2 -4.64 1.53 13.72
C ARG A 2 -5.78 0.63 14.20
N GLU A 3 -6.79 0.38 13.38
CA GLU A 3 -7.87 -0.57 13.73
C GLU A 3 -7.34 -1.97 14.06
N ALA A 4 -6.23 -2.38 13.42
CA ALA A 4 -5.55 -3.64 13.69
C ALA A 4 -5.10 -3.78 15.16
N SER A 5 -4.76 -2.69 15.84
CA SER A 5 -4.36 -2.73 17.26
C SER A 5 -5.55 -2.88 18.21
N ARG A 6 -6.80 -2.86 17.71
CA ARG A 6 -8.04 -3.05 18.50
C ARG A 6 -8.67 -4.45 18.33
N GLY A 7 -7.98 -5.38 17.66
CA GLY A 7 -8.29 -6.82 17.74
C GLY A 7 -9.09 -7.41 16.58
N LYS A 8 -9.80 -6.62 15.76
CA LYS A 8 -10.41 -7.11 14.51
C LYS A 8 -10.37 -6.05 13.42
N GLN A 9 -9.66 -6.37 12.34
CA GLN A 9 -9.59 -5.52 11.16
C GLN A 9 -10.92 -5.61 10.39
N GLY A 10 -11.57 -4.47 10.15
CA GLY A 10 -12.85 -4.44 9.43
C GLY A 10 -12.73 -4.96 7.99
N GLY A 11 -13.82 -5.50 7.43
CA GLY A 11 -13.85 -6.01 6.05
C GLY A 11 -13.42 -4.97 5.02
N ARG A 12 -13.80 -3.70 5.23
CA ARG A 12 -13.36 -2.56 4.41
C ARG A 12 -11.84 -2.37 4.45
N THR A 13 -11.22 -2.45 5.62
CA THR A 13 -9.77 -2.28 5.78
C THR A 13 -9.00 -3.40 5.08
N LEU A 14 -9.48 -4.64 5.19
CA LEU A 14 -8.92 -5.78 4.46
C LEU A 14 -9.11 -5.67 2.94
N GLU A 15 -10.27 -5.18 2.49
CA GLU A 15 -10.54 -4.91 1.07
C GLU A 15 -9.53 -3.89 0.51
N ILE A 16 -9.34 -2.77 1.21
CA ILE A 16 -8.44 -1.69 0.79
C ILE A 16 -6.98 -2.19 0.75
N GLN A 17 -6.52 -2.92 1.77
CA GLN A 17 -5.17 -3.47 1.80
C GLN A 17 -4.92 -4.44 0.64
N ARG A 18 -5.88 -5.34 0.37
CA ARG A 18 -5.80 -6.27 -0.76
C ARG A 18 -5.84 -5.54 -2.10
N LEU A 19 -6.67 -4.51 -2.23
CA LEU A 19 -6.76 -3.68 -3.43
C LEU A 19 -5.42 -2.98 -3.71
N ILE A 20 -4.86 -2.26 -2.73
CA ILE A 20 -3.58 -1.56 -2.87
C ILE A 20 -2.47 -2.54 -3.26
N GLY A 21 -2.33 -3.65 -2.52
CA GLY A 21 -1.30 -4.64 -2.80
C GLY A 21 -1.41 -5.27 -4.20
N ARG A 22 -2.63 -5.54 -4.68
CA ARG A 22 -2.84 -6.05 -6.05
C ARG A 22 -2.50 -5.00 -7.11
N SER A 23 -2.91 -3.75 -6.91
CA SER A 23 -2.64 -2.66 -7.87
C SER A 23 -1.15 -2.40 -8.03
N LEU A 24 -0.37 -2.39 -6.94
CA LEU A 24 1.07 -2.14 -7.01
C LEU A 24 1.84 -3.31 -7.66
N ARG A 25 1.51 -4.55 -7.29
CA ARG A 25 2.15 -5.74 -7.89
C ARG A 25 1.86 -5.87 -9.38
N ALA A 26 0.69 -5.45 -9.85
CA ALA A 26 0.37 -5.47 -11.28
C ALA A 26 1.23 -4.50 -12.11
N ALA A 27 1.78 -3.46 -11.48
CA ALA A 27 2.61 -2.45 -12.13
C ALA A 27 4.13 -2.68 -11.95
N LEU A 28 4.54 -3.69 -11.17
CA LEU A 28 5.92 -4.00 -10.88
C LEU A 28 6.37 -5.30 -11.54
N ASP A 29 7.61 -5.31 -12.02
CA ASP A 29 8.30 -6.54 -12.39
C ASP A 29 8.92 -7.18 -11.15
N MET A 30 8.19 -8.13 -10.56
CA MET A 30 8.61 -8.84 -9.34
C MET A 30 9.88 -9.67 -9.57
N SER A 31 10.18 -10.08 -10.80
CA SER A 31 11.41 -10.83 -11.10
C SER A 31 12.66 -9.97 -10.94
N LYS A 32 12.54 -8.67 -11.21
CA LYS A 32 13.61 -7.66 -11.06
C LYS A 32 13.72 -7.10 -9.65
N LEU A 33 12.83 -7.48 -8.74
CA LEU A 33 12.85 -7.04 -7.35
C LEU A 33 13.78 -7.93 -6.50
N GLY A 34 13.99 -9.19 -6.89
CA GLY A 34 14.77 -10.16 -6.13
C GLY A 34 14.12 -10.55 -4.81
N ASP A 35 14.92 -10.97 -3.83
CA ASP A 35 14.46 -11.44 -2.52
C ASP A 35 14.19 -10.28 -1.53
N VAL A 36 13.48 -9.25 -2.01
CA VAL A 36 13.11 -8.08 -1.20
C VAL A 36 11.60 -8.03 -1.04
N THR A 37 11.16 -7.91 0.22
CA THR A 37 9.75 -7.63 0.53
C THR A 37 9.57 -6.16 0.86
N LEU A 38 8.71 -5.49 0.09
CA LEU A 38 8.36 -4.09 0.33
C LEU A 38 7.03 -4.02 1.11
N TYR A 39 7.10 -3.47 2.32
CA TYR A 39 5.93 -3.19 3.14
C TYR A 39 5.39 -1.80 2.81
N VAL A 40 4.14 -1.74 2.39
CA VAL A 40 3.46 -0.48 2.00
C VAL A 40 2.37 -0.19 3.01
N ASP A 41 2.52 0.94 3.69
CA ASP A 41 1.57 1.44 4.67
C ASP A 41 0.91 2.73 4.17
N CYS A 42 -0.41 2.78 4.25
CA CYS A 42 -1.20 3.94 3.84
C CYS A 42 -2.09 4.36 5.01
N ASP A 43 -1.68 5.40 5.71
CA ASP A 43 -2.43 5.97 6.83
C ASP A 43 -3.18 7.24 6.36
N VAL A 44 -4.50 7.20 6.46
CA VAL A 44 -5.38 8.32 6.07
C VAL A 44 -5.49 9.29 7.24
N ILE A 45 -4.92 10.49 7.09
CA ILE A 45 -4.98 11.55 8.11
C ILE A 45 -6.34 12.26 8.09
N GLN A 46 -6.87 12.52 6.90
CA GLN A 46 -8.20 13.11 6.68
C GLN A 46 -8.91 12.39 5.53
N ALA A 47 -10.23 12.22 5.66
CA ALA A 47 -11.04 11.54 4.67
C ALA A 47 -12.15 12.44 4.16
N ASP A 48 -12.18 12.67 2.85
CA ASP A 48 -13.26 13.36 2.13
C ASP A 48 -13.52 12.67 0.77
N GLY A 49 -13.78 11.37 0.82
CA GLY A 49 -13.90 10.53 -0.38
C GLY A 49 -12.57 10.17 -1.04
N GLY A 50 -12.58 9.18 -1.94
CA GLY A 50 -11.41 8.80 -2.76
C GLY A 50 -10.19 8.23 -2.01
N THR A 51 -10.23 8.05 -0.69
CA THR A 51 -9.01 7.75 0.09
C THR A 51 -8.30 6.46 -0.34
N ARG A 52 -9.01 5.45 -0.83
CA ARG A 52 -8.42 4.20 -1.36
C ARG A 52 -7.69 4.39 -2.69
N THR A 53 -8.21 5.21 -3.60
CA THR A 53 -7.56 5.51 -4.89
C THR A 53 -6.41 6.49 -4.71
N ALA A 54 -6.57 7.46 -3.79
CA ALA A 54 -5.48 8.33 -3.35
C ALA A 54 -4.33 7.52 -2.73
N SER A 55 -4.64 6.51 -1.90
CA SER A 55 -3.63 5.62 -1.29
C SER A 55 -2.85 4.84 -2.35
N ILE A 56 -3.49 4.31 -3.40
CA ILE A 56 -2.79 3.62 -4.50
C ILE A 56 -1.83 4.58 -5.20
N THR A 57 -2.30 5.79 -5.49
CA THR A 57 -1.51 6.81 -6.21
C THR A 57 -0.29 7.23 -5.40
N GLY A 58 -0.48 7.56 -4.12
CA GLY A 58 0.62 7.92 -3.23
C GLY A 58 1.60 6.77 -2.99
N ALA A 59 1.08 5.54 -2.83
CA ALA A 59 1.91 4.36 -2.66
C ALA A 59 2.81 4.07 -3.88
N MET A 60 2.34 4.33 -5.10
CA MET A 60 3.17 4.17 -6.31
C MET A 60 4.38 5.12 -6.30
N VAL A 61 4.19 6.36 -5.86
CA VAL A 61 5.29 7.34 -5.74
C VAL A 61 6.28 6.90 -4.67
N ALA A 62 5.78 6.55 -3.47
CA ALA A 62 6.63 6.07 -2.37
C ALA A 62 7.41 4.80 -2.75
N LEU A 63 6.80 3.90 -3.51
CA LEU A 63 7.42 2.69 -4.03
C LEU A 63 8.52 3.00 -5.04
N ALA A 64 8.28 3.93 -5.97
CA ALA A 64 9.30 4.37 -6.92
C ALA A 64 10.50 4.99 -6.22
N ASP A 65 10.28 5.77 -5.16
CA ASP A 65 11.37 6.34 -4.36
C ASP A 65 12.11 5.27 -3.56
N ALA A 66 11.41 4.30 -2.95
CA ALA A 66 12.04 3.18 -2.27
C ALA A 66 12.94 2.36 -3.22
N LEU A 67 12.51 2.13 -4.46
CA LEU A 67 13.28 1.39 -5.46
C LEU A 67 14.56 2.12 -5.91
N LYS A 68 14.61 3.46 -5.85
CA LYS A 68 15.83 4.24 -6.14
C LYS A 68 16.89 4.14 -5.05
N VAL A 69 16.48 3.78 -3.82
CA VAL A 69 17.39 3.67 -2.67
C VAL A 69 17.88 2.25 -2.49
N ILE A 70 17.04 1.25 -2.80
CA ILE A 70 17.35 -0.17 -2.64
C ILE A 70 18.21 -0.71 -3.80
N LYS A 71 18.19 -0.06 -4.97
CA LYS A 71 19.03 -0.37 -6.13
C LYS A 71 20.14 0.65 -6.28
#